data_AF-A0A6G0Y601-F1
#
_entry.id   AF-A0A6G0Y601-F1
#
_cell.length_a   1.000
_cell.length_b   1.000
_cell.length_c   1.000
_cell.angle_alpha   90.00
_cell.angle_beta   90.00
_cell.angle_gamma   90.00
#
_symmetry.space_group_name_H-M   'P 1'
#
loop_
_entity.id
_entity.type
_entity.pdbx_description
1 polymer ?
#
loop_
_entity_poly.entity_id
_entity_poly.type
_entity_poly.pdbx_seq_one_letter_code
_entity_poly.pdbx_strand_id
1 'polypeptide(L)'
;MKIVTTLWSGEQCGFVIEAFFKNAECVIATQKAFCTRLSLNPNESVPDRKTILNWVQNFKHRPRTIEELKEAIRQEISAIPLDMLAKMMDNFRERLHMFWKVRPLYEVIRKYCASLQLESTFRVDEQMVPFKGQLNVKQYIKNKPTKWGVKLFCLCGISGMIYSFIIYQGSTTEIRPEYSQFGQSASLVMQLSERINVSNCTLFFDNYFSTFRLFEWLKNRNIYAAGTIRVDKFMKPSFTTDKEIKKHHSRG
;
A
#
# COMPACT_ATOMS: atom_id res chain seq x y z
N MET A 1 11.18 -31.59 -16.09
CA MET A 1 12.29 -31.36 -17.02
C MET A 1 13.32 -30.50 -16.29
N LYS A 2 14.42 -31.07 -15.81
CA LYS A 2 15.47 -30.31 -15.11
C LYS A 2 16.26 -29.55 -16.18
N ILE A 3 16.14 -28.23 -16.22
CA ILE A 3 17.10 -27.40 -16.96
C ILE A 3 18.41 -27.51 -16.18
N VAL A 4 19.27 -28.44 -16.58
CA VAL A 4 20.66 -28.47 -16.12
C VAL A 4 21.34 -27.33 -16.87
N THR A 5 21.33 -26.13 -16.29
CA THR A 5 22.26 -25.08 -16.71
C THR A 5 23.65 -25.58 -16.34
N THR A 6 24.37 -26.16 -17.29
CA THR A 6 25.82 -26.36 -17.16
C THR A 6 26.45 -24.99 -16.92
N LEU A 7 26.88 -24.75 -15.67
CA LEU A 7 27.62 -23.54 -15.32
C LEU A 7 29.05 -23.72 -15.86
N TRP A 8 29.36 -23.02 -16.94
CA TRP A 8 30.71 -22.92 -17.46
C TRP A 8 31.54 -21.97 -16.58
N SER A 9 32.79 -22.34 -16.28
CA SER A 9 33.67 -21.49 -15.50
C SER A 9 34.16 -20.27 -16.30
N GLY A 10 34.61 -19.23 -15.60
CA GLY A 10 35.21 -18.05 -16.25
C GLY A 10 36.46 -18.39 -17.06
N GLU A 11 37.25 -19.37 -16.62
CA GLU A 11 38.43 -19.87 -17.33
C GLU A 11 38.06 -20.59 -18.63
N GLN A 12 37.02 -21.44 -18.59
CA GLN A 12 36.48 -22.12 -19.77
C GLN A 12 35.94 -21.12 -20.79
N CYS A 13 35.20 -20.11 -20.33
CA CYS A 13 34.71 -19.02 -21.17
C CYS A 13 35.88 -18.23 -21.82
N GLY A 14 36.89 -17.87 -21.03
CA GLY A 14 38.09 -17.17 -21.50
C GLY A 14 38.82 -17.94 -22.60
N PHE A 15 39.04 -19.24 -22.40
CA PHE A 15 39.66 -20.11 -23.42
C PHE A 15 38.82 -20.16 -24.71
N VAL A 16 37.49 -20.29 -24.59
CA VAL A 16 36.60 -20.35 -25.75
C VAL A 16 36.66 -19.06 -26.57
N ILE A 17 36.68 -17.89 -25.92
CA ILE A 17 36.80 -16.60 -26.61
C ILE A 17 38.14 -16.52 -27.36
N GLU A 18 39.24 -16.90 -26.72
CA GLU A 18 40.56 -16.90 -27.34
C GLU A 18 40.65 -17.87 -28.53
N ALA A 19 40.16 -19.10 -28.35
CA ALA A 19 40.11 -20.13 -29.38
C ALA A 19 39.19 -19.72 -30.54
N PHE A 20 38.13 -18.96 -30.30
CA PHE A 20 37.26 -18.42 -31.34
C PHE A 20 38.02 -17.48 -32.28
N PHE A 21 38.79 -16.54 -31.75
CA PHE A 21 39.60 -15.64 -32.57
C PHE A 21 40.76 -16.35 -33.28
N LYS A 22 41.43 -17.30 -32.60
CA LYS A 22 42.51 -18.10 -33.20
C LYS A 22 42.05 -18.97 -34.37
N ASN A 23 40.79 -19.38 -34.36
CA ASN A 23 40.20 -20.23 -35.40
C ASN A 23 39.35 -19.44 -36.42
N ALA A 24 39.73 -18.19 -36.71
CA ALA A 24 39.05 -17.35 -37.70
C ALA A 24 37.54 -17.24 -37.48
N GLU A 25 37.10 -17.10 -36.23
CA GLU A 25 35.69 -16.98 -35.82
C GLU A 25 34.83 -18.22 -36.17
N CYS A 26 35.44 -19.39 -36.34
CA CYS A 26 34.75 -20.65 -36.63
C CYS A 26 34.31 -21.40 -35.36
N VAL A 27 33.00 -21.38 -35.09
CA VAL A 27 32.37 -22.06 -33.93
C VAL A 27 32.73 -23.54 -33.84
N ILE A 28 32.72 -24.28 -34.96
CA ILE A 28 33.01 -25.72 -34.96
C ILE A 28 34.46 -25.99 -34.59
N ALA A 29 35.40 -25.18 -35.08
CA ALA A 29 36.81 -25.30 -34.73
C ALA A 29 37.05 -24.94 -33.26
N THR A 30 36.35 -23.93 -32.73
CA THR A 30 36.36 -23.57 -31.31
C THR A 30 35.86 -24.70 -30.42
N GLN A 31 34.74 -25.34 -30.78
CA GLN A 31 34.18 -26.48 -30.05
C GLN A 31 35.14 -27.67 -30.06
N LYS A 32 35.76 -27.97 -31.21
CA LYS A 32 36.80 -29.02 -31.29
C LYS A 32 37.99 -28.72 -30.38
N ALA A 33 38.50 -27.49 -30.41
CA ALA A 33 39.60 -27.05 -29.54
C ALA A 33 39.24 -27.14 -28.05
N PHE A 34 37.99 -26.83 -27.70
CA PHE A 34 37.46 -26.96 -26.34
C PHE A 34 37.42 -28.41 -25.88
N CYS A 35 36.91 -29.33 -26.71
CA CYS A 35 36.92 -30.76 -26.41
C CYS A 35 38.34 -31.29 -26.20
N THR A 36 39.30 -30.89 -27.03
CA THR A 36 40.71 -31.29 -26.89
C THR A 36 41.32 -30.75 -25.60
N ARG A 37 41.02 -29.50 -25.22
CA ARG A 37 41.60 -28.84 -24.04
C ARG A 37 41.14 -29.46 -22.72
N LEU A 38 39.90 -29.95 -22.68
CA LEU A 38 39.29 -30.54 -21.48
C LEU A 38 39.23 -32.08 -21.52
N SER A 39 39.73 -32.71 -22.59
CA SER A 39 39.68 -34.16 -22.78
C SER A 39 38.26 -34.74 -22.66
N LEU A 40 37.28 -34.05 -23.26
CA LEU A 40 35.87 -34.40 -23.15
C LEU A 40 35.52 -35.67 -23.95
N ASN A 41 34.73 -36.56 -23.36
CA ASN A 41 34.15 -37.70 -24.06
C ASN A 41 33.00 -37.28 -25.01
N PRO A 42 32.61 -38.10 -26.00
CA PRO A 42 31.58 -37.74 -27.00
C PRO A 42 30.21 -37.34 -26.45
N ASN A 43 29.89 -37.78 -25.23
CA ASN A 43 28.61 -37.52 -24.56
C ASN A 43 28.68 -36.34 -23.58
N GLU A 44 29.85 -35.72 -23.40
CA GLU A 44 30.02 -34.59 -22.50
C GLU A 44 29.54 -33.29 -23.17
N SER A 45 28.99 -32.39 -22.34
CA SER A 45 28.43 -31.12 -22.82
C SER A 45 29.53 -30.22 -23.37
N VAL A 46 29.19 -29.43 -24.39
CA VAL A 46 30.06 -28.42 -25.02
C VAL A 46 29.23 -27.14 -25.14
N PRO A 47 29.80 -25.94 -24.93
CA PRO A 47 29.07 -24.70 -25.17
C PRO A 47 28.55 -24.66 -26.61
N ASP A 48 27.25 -24.46 -26.74
CA ASP A 48 26.60 -24.40 -28.03
C ASP A 48 26.98 -23.12 -28.81
N ARG A 49 26.62 -23.08 -30.09
CA ARG A 49 26.87 -21.93 -30.96
C ARG A 49 26.40 -20.61 -30.35
N LYS A 50 25.20 -20.58 -29.76
CA LYS A 50 24.59 -19.36 -29.22
C LYS A 50 25.38 -18.86 -28.01
N THR A 51 25.80 -19.78 -27.16
CA THR A 51 26.60 -19.53 -25.95
C THR A 51 27.96 -18.93 -26.33
N ILE A 52 28.67 -19.55 -27.29
CA ILE A 52 29.96 -19.06 -27.77
C ILE A 52 29.85 -17.65 -28.35
N LEU A 53 28.87 -17.42 -29.23
CA LEU A 53 28.66 -16.10 -29.84
C LEU A 53 28.29 -15.04 -28.81
N ASN A 54 27.44 -15.36 -27.82
CA ASN A 54 27.10 -14.45 -26.74
C ASN A 54 28.32 -14.08 -25.89
N TRP A 55 29.19 -15.03 -25.55
CA TRP A 55 30.42 -14.75 -24.80
C TRP A 55 31.38 -13.84 -25.57
N VAL A 56 31.58 -14.10 -26.86
CA VAL A 56 32.44 -13.27 -27.72
C VAL A 56 31.86 -11.86 -27.86
N GLN A 57 30.54 -11.73 -28.07
CA GLN A 57 29.88 -10.43 -28.15
C GLN A 57 30.00 -9.65 -26.84
N ASN A 58 29.73 -10.29 -25.70
CA ASN A 58 29.89 -9.68 -24.38
C ASN A 58 31.33 -9.27 -24.10
N PHE A 59 32.32 -10.05 -24.56
CA PHE A 59 33.73 -9.71 -24.43
C PHE A 59 34.12 -8.51 -25.30
N LYS A 60 33.66 -8.46 -26.56
CA LYS A 60 33.92 -7.34 -27.48
C LYS A 60 33.35 -6.02 -26.94
N HIS A 61 32.17 -6.06 -26.30
CA HIS A 61 31.46 -4.88 -25.78
C HIS A 61 31.68 -4.64 -24.28
N ARG A 62 32.63 -5.34 -23.66
CA ARG A 62 32.89 -5.20 -22.23
C ARG A 62 33.52 -3.84 -21.93
N PRO A 63 32.93 -3.02 -21.04
CA PRO A 63 33.55 -1.77 -20.63
C PRO A 63 34.89 -2.05 -19.94
N ARG A 64 35.94 -1.36 -20.39
CA ARG A 64 37.33 -1.46 -19.90
C ARG A 64 37.68 -0.34 -18.94
N THR A 65 36.89 0.73 -18.92
CA THR A 65 37.06 1.86 -18.00
C THR A 65 35.82 2.10 -17.14
N ILE A 66 35.99 2.82 -16.03
CA ILE A 66 34.87 3.24 -15.17
C ILE A 66 33.90 4.13 -15.95
N GLU A 67 34.40 4.96 -16.87
CA GLU A 67 33.55 5.86 -17.65
C GLU A 67 32.72 5.11 -18.68
N GLU A 68 33.31 4.14 -19.38
CA GLU A 68 32.57 3.22 -20.27
C GLU A 68 31.51 2.42 -19.51
N LEU A 69 31.83 1.97 -18.29
CA LEU A 69 30.88 1.26 -17.45
C LEU A 69 29.71 2.16 -17.03
N LYS A 70 29.99 3.39 -16.60
CA LYS A 70 28.95 4.37 -16.27
C LYS A 70 28.06 4.66 -17.47
N GLU A 71 28.65 4.84 -18.65
CA GLU A 71 27.89 5.15 -19.86
C GLU A 71 27.03 3.97 -20.32
N ALA A 72 27.57 2.75 -20.28
CA ALA A 72 26.79 1.54 -20.55
C ALA A 72 25.60 1.42 -19.59
N ILE A 73 25.79 1.65 -18.29
CA ILE A 73 24.70 1.65 -17.32
C ILE A 73 23.66 2.73 -17.63
N ARG A 74 24.09 3.94 -18.01
CA ARG A 74 23.16 5.03 -18.39
C ARG A 74 22.34 4.66 -19.63
N GLN A 75 22.96 4.05 -20.64
CA GLN A 75 22.28 3.61 -21.86
C GLN A 75 21.29 2.47 -21.58
N GLU A 76 21.66 1.50 -20.74
CA GLU A 76 20.75 0.44 -20.30
C GLU A 76 19.55 1.02 -19.54
N ILE A 77 19.77 1.96 -18.61
CA ILE A 77 18.69 2.63 -17.88
C ILE A 77 17.80 3.46 -18.83
N SER A 78 18.37 4.17 -19.80
CA SER A 78 17.61 4.98 -20.75
C SER A 78 16.84 4.13 -21.78
N ALA A 79 17.30 2.91 -22.04
CA ALA A 79 16.62 1.94 -22.88
C ALA A 79 15.42 1.28 -22.18
N ILE A 80 15.27 1.39 -20.85
CA ILE A 80 14.08 0.92 -20.14
C ILE A 80 12.88 1.77 -20.59
N PRO A 81 11.84 1.15 -21.18
CA PRO A 81 10.66 1.90 -21.60
C PRO A 81 10.04 2.65 -20.41
N LEU A 82 9.79 3.95 -20.60
CA LEU A 82 9.22 4.80 -19.54
C LEU A 82 7.87 4.28 -19.04
N ASP A 83 7.08 3.65 -19.90
CA ASP A 83 5.79 3.06 -19.52
C ASP A 83 5.96 1.82 -18.61
N MET A 84 7.01 1.02 -18.85
CA MET A 84 7.36 -0.12 -17.99
C MET A 84 7.82 0.37 -16.62
N LEU A 85 8.66 1.41 -16.57
CA LEU A 85 9.08 2.03 -15.31
C LEU A 85 7.87 2.60 -14.55
N ALA A 86 6.97 3.32 -15.23
CA ALA A 86 5.76 3.86 -14.64
C ALA A 86 4.88 2.75 -14.03
N LYS A 87 4.59 1.69 -14.80
CA LYS A 87 3.85 0.51 -14.32
C LYS A 87 4.53 -0.14 -13.11
N MET A 88 5.85 -0.25 -13.11
CA MET A 88 6.58 -0.85 -12.00
C MET A 88 6.51 0.02 -10.74
N MET A 89 6.64 1.34 -10.89
CA MET A 89 6.48 2.30 -9.81
C MET A 89 5.06 2.30 -9.24
N ASP A 90 4.04 2.20 -10.10
CA ASP A 90 2.65 2.16 -9.66
C ASP A 90 2.34 0.86 -8.90
N ASN A 91 2.80 -0.29 -9.41
CA ASN A 91 2.72 -1.56 -8.68
C ASN A 91 3.41 -1.51 -7.32
N PHE A 92 4.57 -0.84 -7.25
CA PHE A 92 5.28 -0.68 -5.99
C PHE A 92 4.49 0.20 -5.01
N ARG A 93 3.97 1.34 -5.47
CA ARG A 93 3.12 2.24 -4.68
C ARG A 93 1.88 1.52 -4.17
N GLU A 94 1.19 0.75 -5.01
CA GLU A 94 0.03 -0.05 -4.60
C GLU A 94 0.38 -1.02 -3.47
N ARG A 95 1.52 -1.73 -3.58
CA ARG A 95 1.97 -2.68 -2.57
C ARG A 95 2.44 -2.03 -1.27
N LEU A 96 2.79 -0.75 -1.29
CA LEU A 96 3.08 0.02 -0.08
C LEU A 96 1.81 0.32 0.73
N HIS A 97 0.62 0.34 0.11
CA HIS A 97 -0.62 0.56 0.84
C HIS A 97 -0.94 -0.64 1.74
N MET A 98 -1.25 -0.34 3.01
CA MET A 98 -1.82 -1.33 3.92
C MET A 98 -3.11 -1.88 3.30
N PHE A 99 -3.35 -3.18 3.41
CA PHE A 99 -4.52 -3.85 2.84
C PHE A 99 -4.61 -3.88 1.31
N TRP A 100 -3.53 -3.63 0.55
CA TRP A 100 -3.55 -3.71 -0.93
C TRP A 100 -4.13 -5.02 -1.48
N LYS A 101 -3.85 -6.17 -0.82
CA LYS A 101 -4.38 -7.48 -1.23
C LYS A 101 -5.90 -7.59 -1.18
N VAL A 102 -6.55 -6.85 -0.28
CA VAL A 102 -8.01 -6.85 -0.12
C VAL A 102 -8.66 -5.58 -0.67
N ARG A 103 -7.86 -4.71 -1.30
CA ARG A 103 -8.32 -3.45 -1.89
C ARG A 103 -9.46 -3.64 -2.90
N PRO A 104 -9.41 -4.62 -3.82
CA PRO A 104 -10.50 -4.82 -4.77
C PRO A 104 -11.84 -5.13 -4.06
N LEU A 105 -11.81 -5.98 -3.03
CA LEU A 105 -13.01 -6.31 -2.23
C LEU A 105 -13.51 -5.08 -1.48
N TYR A 106 -12.61 -4.34 -0.83
CA TYR A 106 -12.95 -3.09 -0.13
C TYR A 106 -13.66 -2.10 -1.05
N GLU A 107 -13.16 -1.92 -2.28
CA GLU A 107 -13.74 -0.99 -3.25
C GLU A 107 -15.10 -1.45 -3.75
N VAL A 108 -15.31 -2.75 -3.97
CA VAL A 108 -16.62 -3.31 -4.33
C VAL A 108 -17.64 -3.05 -3.22
N ILE A 109 -17.30 -3.32 -1.96
CA ILE A 109 -18.20 -3.10 -0.82
C ILE A 109 -18.48 -1.59 -0.67
N ARG A 110 -17.47 -0.74 -0.81
CA ARG A 110 -17.67 0.72 -0.75
C ARG A 110 -18.61 1.22 -1.85
N LYS A 111 -18.48 0.72 -3.08
CA LYS A 111 -19.37 1.06 -4.19
C LYS A 111 -20.81 0.64 -3.87
N TYR A 112 -21.01 -0.56 -3.33
CA TYR A 112 -22.33 -1.02 -2.90
C TYR A 112 -22.91 -0.16 -1.78
N CYS A 113 -22.16 0.13 -0.72
CA CYS A 113 -22.59 1.04 0.35
C CYS A 113 -22.97 2.43 -0.18
N ALA A 114 -22.24 2.94 -1.18
CA ALA A 114 -22.51 4.21 -1.82
C ALA A 114 -23.77 4.20 -2.70
N SER A 115 -24.20 3.04 -3.21
CA SER A 115 -25.43 2.91 -4.00
C SER A 115 -26.69 2.72 -3.15
N LEU A 116 -26.56 2.49 -1.85
CA LEU A 116 -27.71 2.34 -0.95
C LEU A 116 -28.48 3.66 -0.82
N GLN A 117 -29.82 3.57 -0.82
CA GLN A 117 -30.71 4.69 -0.52
C GLN A 117 -30.53 5.13 0.94
N LEU A 118 -30.28 6.42 1.17
CA LEU A 118 -30.02 6.94 2.51
C LEU A 118 -31.28 6.96 3.39
N GLU A 119 -31.10 6.57 4.65
CA GLU A 119 -32.05 6.81 5.75
C GLU A 119 -31.96 8.27 6.25
N SER A 120 -32.82 8.64 7.20
CA SER A 120 -32.81 9.97 7.84
C SER A 120 -32.02 10.03 9.16
N THR A 121 -31.55 8.89 9.67
CA THR A 121 -30.85 8.84 10.96
C THR A 121 -29.72 7.84 10.90
N PHE A 122 -28.55 8.29 11.34
CA PHE A 122 -27.33 7.52 11.27
C PHE A 122 -26.55 7.54 12.57
N ARG A 123 -25.66 6.57 12.73
CA ARG A 123 -24.70 6.47 13.83
C ARG A 123 -23.30 6.25 13.27
N VAL A 124 -22.31 6.96 13.82
CA VAL A 124 -20.90 6.64 13.62
C VAL A 124 -20.37 5.95 14.86
N ASP A 125 -19.83 4.74 14.66
CA ASP A 125 -19.24 3.92 15.73
C ASP A 125 -18.17 2.98 15.12
N GLU A 126 -17.58 2.16 15.96
CA GLU A 126 -16.45 1.32 15.65
C GLU A 126 -16.86 -0.15 15.68
N GLN A 127 -16.61 -0.84 14.56
CA GLN A 127 -16.84 -2.26 14.40
C GLN A 127 -15.51 -3.01 14.42
N MET A 128 -15.46 -4.12 15.16
CA MET A 128 -14.32 -5.04 15.12
C MET A 128 -14.61 -6.20 14.17
N VAL A 129 -13.69 -6.44 13.24
CA VAL A 129 -13.69 -7.65 12.39
C VAL A 129 -12.73 -8.66 13.02
N PRO A 130 -13.22 -9.83 13.47
CA PRO A 130 -12.37 -10.84 14.11
C PRO A 130 -11.21 -11.25 13.21
N PHE A 131 -9.99 -11.11 13.72
CA PHE A 131 -8.80 -11.55 13.00
C PHE A 131 -7.70 -11.95 14.00
N LYS A 132 -7.20 -13.18 13.87
CA LYS A 132 -6.16 -13.73 14.76
C LYS A 132 -4.78 -13.82 14.11
N GLY A 133 -4.67 -13.65 12.79
CA GLY A 133 -3.40 -13.74 12.07
C GLY A 133 -2.43 -12.60 12.38
N GLN A 134 -1.27 -12.64 11.72
CA GLN A 134 -0.24 -11.62 11.82
C GLN A 134 -0.61 -10.40 10.96
N LEU A 135 -0.78 -9.25 11.61
CA LEU A 135 -1.08 -7.98 10.97
C LEU A 135 -0.72 -6.84 11.93
N ASN A 136 0.10 -5.91 11.46
CA ASN A 136 0.66 -4.82 12.30
C ASN A 136 -0.42 -3.87 12.85
N VAL A 137 -1.51 -3.67 12.11
CA VAL A 137 -2.60 -2.76 12.48
C VAL A 137 -3.73 -3.43 13.25
N LYS A 138 -3.60 -4.73 13.58
CA LYS A 138 -4.56 -5.45 14.42
C LYS A 138 -4.65 -4.76 15.78
N GLN A 139 -5.87 -4.55 16.27
CA GLN A 139 -6.13 -3.90 17.55
C GLN A 139 -6.62 -4.90 18.60
N TYR A 140 -6.27 -4.65 19.85
CA TYR A 140 -6.85 -5.29 21.01
C TYR A 140 -7.77 -4.33 21.75
N ILE A 141 -9.05 -4.65 21.85
CA ILE A 141 -10.03 -3.87 22.60
C ILE A 141 -10.59 -4.72 23.74
N LYS A 142 -10.17 -4.42 24.97
CA LYS A 142 -10.47 -5.22 26.18
C LYS A 142 -11.98 -5.44 26.40
N ASN A 143 -12.80 -4.43 26.11
CA ASN A 143 -14.22 -4.39 26.44
C ASN A 143 -15.16 -4.80 25.29
N LYS A 144 -14.63 -5.28 24.15
CA LYS A 144 -15.46 -5.78 23.03
C LYS A 144 -15.53 -7.32 23.07
N PRO A 145 -16.65 -7.94 22.63
CA PRO A 145 -16.76 -9.40 22.56
C PRO A 145 -15.64 -10.04 21.72
N THR A 146 -15.38 -9.43 20.55
CA THR A 146 -14.21 -9.73 19.74
C THR A 146 -13.07 -8.79 20.13
N LYS A 147 -12.17 -9.29 20.98
CA LYS A 147 -11.08 -8.47 21.50
C LYS A 147 -9.97 -8.21 20.47
N TRP A 148 -9.64 -9.19 19.64
CA TRP A 148 -8.57 -9.10 18.63
C TRP A 148 -9.16 -9.02 17.22
N GLY A 149 -8.77 -7.99 16.46
CA GLY A 149 -9.25 -7.87 15.09
C GLY A 149 -8.81 -6.60 14.37
N VAL A 150 -9.37 -6.40 13.18
CA VAL A 150 -9.24 -5.15 12.43
C VAL A 150 -10.36 -4.22 12.84
N LYS A 151 -10.01 -2.99 13.24
CA LYS A 151 -10.97 -1.96 13.60
C LYS A 151 -11.47 -1.24 12.34
N LEU A 152 -12.78 -1.10 12.22
CA LEU A 152 -13.45 -0.29 11.22
C LEU A 152 -14.17 0.87 11.91
N PHE A 153 -14.19 2.03 11.29
CA PHE A 153 -15.14 3.09 11.61
C PHE A 153 -16.29 2.99 10.62
N CYS A 154 -17.53 2.94 11.10
CA CYS A 154 -18.70 2.68 10.26
C CYS A 154 -19.73 3.79 10.44
N LEU A 155 -20.36 4.19 9.34
CA LEU A 155 -21.62 4.93 9.32
C LEU A 155 -22.75 3.91 9.13
N CYS A 156 -23.60 3.77 10.13
CA CYS A 156 -24.73 2.83 10.11
C CYS A 156 -26.06 3.57 10.16
N GLY A 157 -27.08 3.06 9.44
CA GLY A 157 -28.47 3.52 9.59
C GLY A 157 -29.16 2.87 10.80
N ILE A 158 -30.42 3.27 11.04
CA ILE A 158 -31.27 2.65 12.07
C ILE A 158 -31.52 1.18 11.73
N SER A 159 -31.61 0.85 10.45
CA SER A 159 -31.74 -0.53 9.96
C SER A 159 -30.60 -1.46 10.37
N GLY A 160 -29.47 -0.91 10.86
CA GLY A 160 -28.24 -1.65 11.09
C GLY A 160 -27.36 -1.80 9.84
N MET A 161 -27.81 -1.28 8.69
CA MET A 161 -27.03 -1.31 7.45
C MET A 161 -25.85 -0.34 7.49
N ILE A 162 -24.72 -0.75 6.92
CA ILE A 162 -23.52 0.09 6.78
C ILE A 162 -23.60 0.87 5.46
N TYR A 163 -23.54 2.19 5.57
CA TYR A 163 -23.61 3.13 4.43
C TYR A 163 -22.25 3.68 4.02
N SER A 164 -21.27 3.65 4.92
CA SER A 164 -19.89 4.02 4.67
C SER A 164 -19.01 3.42 5.76
N PHE A 165 -17.75 3.12 5.45
CA PHE A 165 -16.80 2.66 6.44
C PHE A 165 -15.36 3.01 6.04
N ILE A 166 -14.48 3.13 7.04
CA ILE A 166 -13.05 3.38 6.90
C ILE A 166 -12.30 2.34 7.72
N ILE A 167 -11.32 1.69 7.11
CA ILE A 167 -10.45 0.72 7.79
C ILE A 167 -9.39 1.50 8.58
N TYR A 168 -9.25 1.22 9.88
CA TYR A 168 -8.16 1.79 10.67
C TYR A 168 -6.82 1.19 10.26
N GLN A 169 -5.83 2.05 9.97
CA GLN A 169 -4.49 1.66 9.56
C GLN A 169 -3.40 2.31 10.44
N GLY A 170 -3.74 2.78 11.63
CA GLY A 170 -2.82 3.58 12.44
C GLY A 170 -2.62 4.97 11.85
N SER A 171 -1.36 5.42 11.76
CA SER A 171 -1.00 6.73 11.19
C SER A 171 -1.27 6.85 9.70
N THR A 172 -1.43 5.73 8.97
CA THR A 172 -1.74 5.72 7.54
C THR A 172 -3.23 5.53 7.26
N THR A 173 -4.10 5.69 8.26
CA THR A 173 -5.56 5.62 8.04
C THR A 173 -5.96 6.61 6.95
N GLU A 174 -6.66 6.12 5.92
CA GLU A 174 -6.99 6.87 4.71
C GLU A 174 -8.06 7.95 4.98
N ILE A 175 -7.59 9.11 5.42
CA ILE A 175 -8.38 10.32 5.63
C ILE A 175 -8.07 11.31 4.51
N ARG A 176 -9.10 11.91 3.91
CA ARG A 176 -8.96 12.92 2.86
C ARG A 176 -8.22 14.15 3.42
N PRO A 177 -7.22 14.69 2.68
CA PRO A 177 -6.42 15.84 3.15
C PRO A 177 -7.24 17.05 3.57
N GLU A 178 -8.39 17.26 2.91
CA GLU A 178 -9.39 18.29 3.16
C GLU A 178 -9.84 18.33 4.62
N TYR A 179 -9.94 17.16 5.26
CA TYR A 179 -10.48 17.02 6.60
C TYR A 179 -9.39 16.91 7.66
N SER A 180 -8.13 16.68 7.28
CA SER A 180 -7.02 16.42 8.22
C SER A 180 -6.81 17.54 9.25
N GLN A 181 -7.15 18.78 8.91
CA GLN A 181 -7.03 19.95 9.79
C GLN A 181 -8.00 19.93 10.99
N PHE A 182 -9.06 19.12 10.95
CA PHE A 182 -10.07 19.04 12.01
C PHE A 182 -9.71 18.06 13.14
N GLY A 183 -8.57 17.38 13.01
CA GLY A 183 -8.14 16.33 13.92
C GLY A 183 -8.80 14.99 13.60
N GLN A 184 -8.05 13.91 13.85
CA GLN A 184 -8.35 12.57 13.34
C GLN A 184 -9.80 12.10 13.56
N SER A 185 -10.37 12.31 14.76
CA SER A 185 -11.71 11.84 15.08
C SER A 185 -12.80 12.60 14.33
N ALA A 186 -12.71 13.93 14.24
CA ALA A 186 -13.65 14.74 13.47
C ALA A 186 -13.54 14.43 11.97
N SER A 187 -12.31 14.31 11.44
CA SER A 187 -12.08 14.02 10.03
C SER A 187 -12.73 12.69 9.59
N LEU A 188 -12.71 11.68 10.46
CA LEU A 188 -13.40 10.40 10.20
C LEU A 188 -14.90 10.60 10.04
N VAL A 189 -15.56 11.33 10.95
CA VAL A 189 -17.01 11.57 10.86
C VAL A 189 -17.35 12.39 9.61
N MET A 190 -16.59 13.43 9.31
CA MET A 190 -16.79 14.27 8.14
C MET A 190 -16.72 13.44 6.85
N GLN A 191 -15.70 12.59 6.72
CA GLN A 191 -15.55 11.70 5.56
C GLN A 191 -16.63 10.63 5.49
N LEU A 192 -17.00 10.02 6.62
CA LEU A 192 -18.04 9.00 6.66
C LEU A 192 -19.42 9.56 6.28
N SER A 193 -19.73 10.77 6.73
CA SER A 193 -21.01 11.46 6.50
C SER A 193 -21.05 12.31 5.22
N GLU A 194 -19.99 12.33 4.41
CA GLU A 194 -19.87 13.19 3.24
C GLU A 194 -21.04 13.06 2.25
N ARG A 195 -21.56 11.83 2.07
CA ARG A 195 -22.68 11.54 1.14
C ARG A 195 -24.05 11.96 1.68
N ILE A 196 -24.18 12.26 2.97
CA ILE A 196 -25.48 12.60 3.56
C ILE A 196 -25.99 13.91 2.94
N ASN A 197 -27.11 13.80 2.23
CA ASN A 197 -27.81 14.90 1.56
C ASN A 197 -29.33 14.87 1.79
N VAL A 198 -29.79 14.06 2.75
CA VAL A 198 -31.21 13.97 3.12
C VAL A 198 -31.59 15.11 4.05
N SER A 199 -32.79 15.68 3.84
CA SER A 199 -33.34 16.70 4.74
C SER A 199 -33.67 16.11 6.11
N ASN A 200 -33.53 16.92 7.17
CA ASN A 200 -33.82 16.53 8.55
C ASN A 200 -32.99 15.31 9.03
N CYS A 201 -31.76 15.19 8.54
CA CYS A 201 -30.86 14.13 8.94
C CYS A 201 -30.40 14.30 10.40
N THR A 202 -30.41 13.22 11.18
CA THR A 202 -29.79 13.20 12.51
C THR A 202 -28.62 12.21 12.56
N LEU A 203 -27.47 12.67 13.05
CA LEU A 203 -26.25 11.91 13.16
C LEU A 203 -25.84 11.76 14.64
N PHE A 204 -25.68 10.52 15.08
CA PHE A 204 -25.22 10.20 16.43
C PHE A 204 -23.79 9.68 16.43
N PHE A 205 -23.01 10.02 17.45
CA PHE A 205 -21.68 9.47 17.67
C PHE A 205 -21.27 9.58 19.14
N ASP A 206 -20.26 8.83 19.54
CA ASP A 206 -19.78 8.82 20.93
C ASP A 206 -18.84 10.00 21.26
N ASN A 207 -18.27 9.97 22.45
CA ASN A 207 -17.35 11.00 22.92
C ASN A 207 -15.97 11.00 22.27
N TYR A 208 -15.59 9.93 21.57
CA TYR A 208 -14.32 9.88 20.85
C TYR A 208 -14.36 10.82 19.64
N PHE A 209 -15.52 10.92 19.00
CA PHE A 209 -15.73 11.78 17.83
C PHE A 209 -16.13 13.22 18.16
N SER A 210 -16.68 13.46 19.34
CA SER A 210 -17.30 14.74 19.70
C SER A 210 -16.31 15.90 19.85
N THR A 211 -16.29 16.83 18.88
CA THR A 211 -15.52 18.08 18.92
C THR A 211 -16.37 19.27 18.46
N PHE A 212 -16.12 20.47 18.99
CA PHE A 212 -16.87 21.68 18.63
C PHE A 212 -16.88 21.95 17.12
N ARG A 213 -15.71 21.82 16.47
CA ARG A 213 -15.57 22.03 15.03
C ARG A 213 -16.36 21.03 14.19
N LEU A 214 -16.51 19.79 14.66
CA LEU A 214 -17.36 18.80 14.00
C LEU A 214 -18.83 19.22 14.05
N PHE A 215 -19.32 19.66 15.21
CA PHE A 215 -20.71 20.14 15.35
C PHE A 215 -20.98 21.38 14.48
N GLU A 216 -20.03 22.32 14.42
CA GLU A 216 -20.11 23.50 13.55
C GLU A 216 -20.22 23.10 12.07
N TRP A 217 -19.37 22.16 11.62
CA TRP A 217 -19.40 21.67 10.25
C TRP A 217 -20.70 20.93 9.90
N LEU A 218 -21.22 20.08 10.79
CA LEU A 218 -22.48 19.36 10.59
C LEU A 218 -23.67 20.33 10.53
N LYS A 219 -23.68 21.35 11.40
CA LYS A 219 -24.70 22.42 11.38
C LYS A 219 -24.71 23.16 10.04
N ASN A 220 -23.53 23.52 9.52
CA ASN A 220 -23.41 24.18 8.21
C ASN A 220 -23.89 23.31 7.04
N ARG A 221 -23.97 21.99 7.23
CA ARG A 221 -24.54 21.03 6.28
C ARG A 221 -26.01 20.69 6.54
N ASN A 222 -26.68 21.38 7.46
CA ASN A 222 -28.05 21.07 7.90
C ASN A 222 -28.22 19.63 8.40
N ILE A 223 -27.19 19.07 9.05
CA ILE A 223 -27.23 17.76 9.70
C ILE A 223 -27.32 18.00 11.21
N TYR A 224 -28.41 17.54 11.82
CA TYR A 224 -28.54 17.53 13.28
C TYR A 224 -27.56 16.51 13.86
N ALA A 225 -26.91 16.86 14.97
CA ALA A 225 -25.89 16.01 15.57
C ALA A 225 -26.12 15.87 17.07
N ALA A 226 -25.88 14.68 17.60
CA ALA A 226 -25.91 14.42 19.04
C ALA A 226 -24.82 13.43 19.43
N GLY A 227 -24.10 13.74 20.51
CA GLY A 227 -23.06 12.88 21.04
C GLY A 227 -22.73 13.23 22.47
N THR A 228 -22.11 12.29 23.18
CA THR A 228 -21.62 12.55 24.53
C THR A 228 -20.33 13.35 24.47
N ILE A 229 -20.18 14.34 25.34
CA ILE A 229 -19.05 15.26 25.27
C ILE A 229 -18.05 14.95 26.38
N ARG A 230 -16.77 14.93 26.02
CA ARG A 230 -15.65 14.97 26.94
C ARG A 230 -15.17 16.42 27.08
N VAL A 231 -15.35 17.01 28.26
CA VAL A 231 -15.09 18.44 28.55
C VAL A 231 -13.66 18.85 28.16
N ASP A 232 -12.69 17.95 28.41
CA ASP A 232 -11.26 18.13 28.12
C ASP A 232 -10.92 18.12 26.61
N LYS A 233 -11.80 17.54 25.79
CA LYS A 233 -11.54 17.33 24.35
C LYS A 233 -12.44 18.13 23.42
N PHE A 234 -13.60 18.58 23.89
CA PHE A 234 -14.62 19.18 23.04
C PHE A 234 -14.19 20.48 22.38
N MET A 235 -13.64 21.38 23.18
CA MET A 235 -13.28 22.74 22.79
C MET A 235 -12.03 23.16 23.54
N LYS A 236 -11.25 24.05 22.93
CA LYS A 236 -10.14 24.75 23.57
C LYS A 236 -10.39 26.27 23.47
N PRO A 237 -10.39 27.03 24.58
CA PRO A 237 -10.33 26.53 25.96
C PRO A 237 -11.53 25.64 26.31
N SER A 238 -11.35 24.74 27.27
CA SER A 238 -12.39 23.81 27.72
C SER A 238 -13.49 24.55 28.49
N PHE A 239 -14.67 23.93 28.63
CA PHE A 239 -15.72 24.47 29.50
C PHE A 239 -15.23 24.58 30.94
N THR A 240 -15.71 25.61 31.64
CA THR A 240 -15.57 25.75 33.09
C THR A 240 -16.18 24.53 33.78
N THR A 241 -15.56 24.09 34.87
CA THR A 241 -16.04 22.91 35.60
C THR A 241 -17.35 23.19 36.33
N ASP A 242 -18.17 22.18 36.56
CA ASP A 242 -19.42 22.31 37.35
C ASP A 242 -19.18 22.94 38.72
N LYS A 243 -18.01 22.69 39.33
CA LYS A 243 -17.60 23.28 40.61
C LYS A 243 -17.43 24.80 40.50
N GLU A 244 -16.79 25.27 39.43
CA GLU A 244 -16.59 26.70 39.18
C GLU A 244 -17.91 27.38 38.85
N ILE A 245 -18.74 26.76 38.00
CA ILE A 245 -20.07 27.27 37.64
C ILE A 245 -20.94 27.42 38.89
N LYS A 246 -20.97 26.40 39.77
CA LYS A 246 -21.72 26.46 41.03
C LYS A 246 -21.21 27.57 41.96
N LYS A 247 -19.89 27.78 42.06
CA LYS A 247 -19.28 28.85 42.88
C LYS A 247 -19.64 30.26 42.38
N HIS A 248 -19.82 30.45 41.07
CA HIS A 248 -20.29 31.70 40.50
C HIS A 248 -21.80 31.93 40.71
N HIS A 249 -22.63 30.86 40.70
CA HIS A 249 -24.07 30.96 40.91
C HIS A 249 -24.53 31.04 42.38
N SER A 250 -23.68 30.67 43.34
CA SER A 250 -24.00 30.71 44.79
C SER A 250 -23.57 32.02 45.48
N ARG A 251 -23.24 33.05 44.70
CA ARG A 251 -22.88 34.41 45.17
C ARG A 251 -23.93 35.48 44.80
N GLY A 252 -25.14 35.05 44.42
CA GLY A 252 -26.30 35.92 44.22
C GLY A 252 -27.29 35.79 45.36
#